data_AF-A0A846B4M7-F1
#
_entry.id   AF-A0A846B4M7-F1
#
_cell.length_a   1.000
_cell.length_b   1.000
_cell.length_c   1.000
_cell.angle_alpha   90.00
_cell.angle_beta   90.00
_cell.angle_gamma   90.00
#
_symmetry.space_group_name_H-M   'P 1'
#
loop_
_entity.id
_entity.type
_entity.pdbx_description
1 polymer ?
#
loop_
_entity_poly.entity_id
_entity_poly.type
_entity_poly.pdbx_seq_one_letter_code
_entity_poly.pdbx_strand_id
1 'polypeptide(L)'
;MQSALRIETKVLPGNKIEINLPDNTLSTSVGQTVEVIVLLPEQPLLVRQNILEWIEQARSRGTLRSAEEINRNLQAERDSWDN
;
A
#
# COMPACT_ATOMS: atom_id res chain seq x y z
N MET A 1 -3.22 -26.50 -18.56
CA MET A 1 -2.69 -26.10 -17.24
C MET A 1 -1.71 -24.96 -17.49
N GLN A 2 -1.96 -23.75 -16.98
CA GLN A 2 -1.07 -22.60 -17.18
C GLN A 2 0.02 -22.64 -16.11
N SER A 3 1.26 -22.98 -16.50
CA SER A 3 2.40 -23.01 -15.59
C SER A 3 2.96 -21.59 -15.49
N ALA A 4 2.60 -20.85 -14.44
CA ALA A 4 3.16 -19.53 -14.18
C ALA A 4 4.53 -19.67 -13.48
N LEU A 5 5.59 -19.13 -14.10
CA LEU A 5 6.94 -19.10 -13.53
C LEU A 5 7.21 -17.71 -12.95
N ARG A 6 7.30 -17.61 -11.62
CA ARG A 6 7.65 -16.36 -10.92
C ARG A 6 9.16 -16.32 -10.67
N ILE A 7 9.84 -15.33 -11.24
CA ILE A 7 11.28 -15.12 -11.10
C ILE A 7 11.52 -13.74 -10.49
N GLU A 8 12.37 -13.68 -9.48
CA GLU A 8 12.89 -12.42 -8.97
C GLU A 8 14.08 -11.97 -9.82
N THR A 9 14.03 -10.74 -10.31
CA THR A 9 15.07 -10.16 -11.17
C THR A 9 15.46 -8.77 -10.65
N LYS A 10 16.69 -8.36 -10.98
CA LYS A 10 17.22 -7.03 -10.65
C LYS A 10 17.11 -6.12 -11.87
N VAL A 11 16.71 -4.87 -11.62
CA VAL A 11 16.75 -3.83 -12.64
C VAL A 11 18.19 -3.33 -12.79
N LEU A 12 18.71 -3.41 -14.01
CA LEU A 12 20.02 -2.91 -14.40
C LEU A 12 19.92 -1.42 -14.84
N PRO A 13 21.05 -0.70 -14.91
CA PRO A 13 21.08 0.68 -15.39
C PRO A 13 20.43 0.85 -16.76
N GLY A 14 19.72 1.97 -16.93
CA GLY A 14 18.94 2.23 -18.15
C GLY A 14 17.61 1.48 -18.23
N ASN A 15 17.03 1.10 -17.07
CA ASN A 15 15.74 0.44 -16.95
C ASN A 15 15.66 -0.91 -17.67
N LYS A 16 16.77 -1.66 -17.67
CA LYS A 16 16.84 -2.99 -18.29
C LYS A 16 16.58 -4.08 -17.26
N ILE A 17 15.94 -5.16 -17.69
CA ILE A 17 15.65 -6.34 -16.85
C ILE A 17 16.35 -7.53 -17.49
N GLU A 18 17.11 -8.30 -16.71
CA GLU A 18 17.76 -9.53 -17.14
C GLU A 18 17.13 -10.72 -16.42
N ILE A 19 16.65 -11.72 -17.17
CA ILE A 19 15.97 -12.90 -16.62
C ILE A 19 16.86 -14.10 -16.90
N ASN A 20 17.42 -14.69 -15.84
CA ASN A 20 18.15 -15.94 -15.93
C ASN A 20 17.20 -17.10 -15.61
N LEU A 21 16.91 -17.92 -16.61
CA LEU A 21 16.12 -19.13 -16.44
C LEU A 21 16.99 -20.23 -15.84
N PRO A 22 16.48 -21.03 -14.90
CA PRO A 22 17.26 -22.12 -14.30
C PRO A 22 17.59 -23.20 -15.33
N ASP A 23 18.80 -23.77 -15.24
CA ASP A 23 19.33 -24.76 -16.20
C ASP A 23 18.42 -25.99 -16.38
N ASN A 24 17.62 -26.34 -15.36
CA ASN A 24 16.66 -27.44 -15.39
C ASN A 24 15.43 -27.17 -16.27
N THR A 25 15.19 -25.93 -16.70
CA THR A 25 14.16 -25.56 -17.67
C THR A 25 14.70 -25.49 -19.10
N LEU A 26 16.02 -25.59 -19.28
CA LEU A 26 16.73 -25.37 -20.54
C LEU A 26 17.01 -26.65 -21.34
N SER A 27 16.56 -27.83 -20.89
CA SER A 27 16.72 -29.08 -21.64
C SER A 27 15.71 -29.27 -22.78
N THR A 28 14.73 -28.36 -22.97
CA THR A 28 13.59 -28.59 -23.89
C THR A 28 13.21 -27.40 -24.78
N SER A 29 13.96 -26.31 -24.76
CA SER A 29 13.43 -24.98 -25.11
C SER A 29 14.24 -24.15 -26.13
N VAL A 30 15.19 -24.74 -26.85
CA VAL A 30 15.75 -24.06 -28.04
C VAL A 30 14.67 -24.01 -29.13
N GLY A 31 14.13 -22.81 -29.40
CA GLY A 31 13.11 -22.58 -30.43
C GLY A 31 11.66 -22.50 -29.93
N GLN A 32 11.42 -22.52 -28.61
CA GLN A 32 10.08 -22.29 -28.07
C GLN A 32 9.79 -20.80 -27.87
N THR A 33 8.61 -20.36 -28.28
CA THR A 33 8.09 -19.02 -28.00
C THR A 33 7.60 -18.96 -26.55
N VAL A 34 8.06 -17.97 -25.79
CA VAL A 34 7.67 -17.76 -24.40
C VAL A 34 6.98 -16.40 -24.27
N GLU A 35 5.87 -16.35 -23.53
CA GLU A 35 5.15 -15.12 -23.20
C GLU A 35 5.70 -14.52 -21.89
N VAL A 36 6.02 -13.23 -21.90
CA VAL A 36 6.54 -12.51 -20.73
C VAL A 36 5.58 -11.38 -20.36
N ILE A 37 5.03 -11.43 -19.14
CA ILE A 37 4.14 -10.40 -18.61
C ILE A 37 4.87 -9.66 -17.49
N VAL A 38 5.07 -8.35 -17.66
CA VAL A 38 5.69 -7.48 -16.64
C VAL A 38 4.61 -6.69 -15.94
N LEU A 39 4.42 -6.95 -14.64
CA LEU A 39 3.51 -6.21 -13.78
C LEU A 39 4.32 -5.21 -12.96
N LEU A 40 4.16 -3.92 -13.26
CA LEU A 40 4.77 -2.86 -12.47
C LEU A 40 3.87 -2.58 -11.26
N PRO A 41 4.42 -2.52 -10.03
CA PRO A 41 3.63 -2.14 -8.87
C PRO A 41 3.12 -0.71 -9.06
N GLU A 42 1.85 -0.48 -8.76
CA GLU A 42 1.30 0.86 -8.63
C GLU A 42 2.07 1.54 -7.49
N GLN A 43 2.86 2.58 -7.79
CA GLN A 43 3.35 3.44 -6.73
C GLN A 43 2.12 4.13 -6.14
N PRO A 44 1.84 3.97 -4.84
CA PRO A 44 0.77 4.74 -4.23
C PRO A 44 1.13 6.20 -4.47
N LEU A 45 0.30 6.90 -5.24
CA LEU A 45 0.36 8.35 -5.29
C LEU A 45 0.19 8.79 -3.85
N LEU A 46 1.29 9.22 -3.23
CA LEU A 46 1.24 9.93 -1.97
C LEU A 46 0.52 11.23 -2.27
N VAL A 47 -0.81 11.19 -2.22
CA VAL A 47 -1.64 12.39 -2.25
C VAL A 47 -1.21 13.15 -1.02
N ARG A 48 -0.36 14.17 -1.22
CA ARG A 48 -0.04 15.14 -0.19
C ARG A 48 -1.33 15.89 0.10
N GLN A 49 -2.14 15.33 0.98
CA GLN A 49 -3.34 16.00 1.44
C GLN A 49 -2.91 17.26 2.16
N ASN A 50 -3.41 18.41 1.72
CA ASN A 50 -3.19 19.65 2.43
C ASN A 50 -3.83 19.50 3.82
N ILE A 51 -3.08 19.80 4.88
CA ILE A 51 -3.57 19.64 6.25
C ILE A 51 -4.87 20.43 6.50
N LEU A 52 -5.06 21.55 5.79
CA LEU A 52 -6.29 22.34 5.83
C LEU A 52 -7.48 21.61 5.19
N GLU A 53 -7.27 20.95 4.06
CA GLU A 53 -8.32 20.15 3.40
C GLU A 53 -8.72 18.95 4.28
N TRP A 54 -7.75 18.34 4.95
CA TRP A 54 -8.02 17.25 5.88
C TRP A 54 -8.82 17.71 7.11
N ILE A 55 -8.46 18.86 7.69
CA ILE A 55 -9.21 19.47 8.80
C ILE A 55 -10.65 19.77 8.37
N GLU A 56 -10.86 20.35 7.18
CA GLU A 56 -12.19 20.66 6.68
C GLU A 56 -13.03 19.40 6.41
N GLN A 57 -12.39 18.36 5.87
CA GLN A 57 -13.04 17.07 5.69
C GLN A 57 -13.41 16.42 7.04
N ALA A 58 -12.56 16.55 8.07
CA ALA A 58 -12.87 16.05 9.41
C ALA A 58 -14.06 16.78 10.04
N ARG A 59 -14.14 18.11 9.86
CA ARG A 59 -15.28 18.92 10.33
C ARG A 59 -16.59 18.56 9.64
N SER A 60 -16.56 18.21 8.35
CA SER A 60 -17.77 17.84 7.61
C SER A 60 -18.31 16.44 7.94
N ARG A 61 -17.49 15.57 8.53
CA ARG A 61 -17.85 14.16 8.81
C ARG A 61 -18.45 13.90 10.20
N GLY A 62 -18.53 14.90 11.08
CA GLY A 62 -19.07 14.65 12.42
C GLY A 62 -19.44 15.90 13.20
N THR A 63 -20.35 15.70 14.15
CA THR A 63 -20.66 16.68 15.20
C THR A 63 -19.42 16.90 16.05
N LEU A 64 -18.84 18.10 15.95
CA LEU A 64 -17.79 18.54 16.85
C LEU A 64 -18.39 18.67 18.25
N ARG A 65 -17.92 17.85 19.20
CA ARG A 65 -18.29 18.01 20.61
C ARG A 65 -17.78 19.36 21.11
N SER A 66 -18.58 20.04 21.91
CA SER A 66 -18.15 21.29 22.52
C SER A 66 -17.06 21.01 23.56
N ALA A 67 -16.20 22.00 23.80
CA ALA A 67 -15.15 21.87 24.81
C ALA A 67 -15.75 21.59 26.20
N GLU A 68 -16.90 22.17 26.49
CA GLU A 68 -17.64 21.99 27.74
C GLU A 68 -18.19 20.57 27.87
N GLU A 69 -18.67 19.96 26.78
CA GLU A 69 -19.14 18.58 26.78
C GLU A 69 -17.98 17.59 27.02
N ILE A 70 -16.84 17.82 26.36
CA ILE A 70 -15.62 17.04 26.59
C ILE A 70 -15.20 17.18 28.05
N ASN A 71 -15.21 18.39 28.59
CA ASN A 71 -14.83 18.64 29.98
C ASN A 71 -15.78 17.95 30.98
N ARG A 72 -17.09 17.96 30.73
CA ARG A 72 -18.07 17.23 31.56
C ARG A 72 -17.79 15.72 31.56
N ASN A 73 -17.52 15.13 30.40
CA ASN A 73 -17.23 13.70 30.30
C ASN A 73 -15.94 13.34 31.03
N LEU A 74 -14.89 14.15 30.89
CA LEU A 74 -13.62 13.96 31.60
C LEU A 74 -13.81 14.07 33.13
N GLN A 75 -14.65 14.99 33.60
CA GLN A 75 -14.94 15.10 35.03
C GLN A 75 -15.70 13.87 35.53
N ALA A 76 -16.73 13.43 34.81
CA ALA A 76 -17.50 12.24 35.16
C ALA A 76 -16.64 10.96 35.18
N GLU A 77 -15.68 10.84 34.25
CA GLU A 77 -14.72 9.75 34.25
C GLU A 77 -13.82 9.77 35.48
N ARG A 78 -13.29 10.93 35.86
CA ARG A 78 -12.45 11.08 37.06
C ARG A 78 -13.22 10.75 38.34
N ASP A 79 -14.44 11.27 38.46
CA ASP A 79 -15.30 11.02 39.62
C ASP A 79 -15.64 9.52 39.78
N SER A 80 -15.62 8.75 38.68
CA SER A 80 -15.84 7.29 38.70
C SER A 80 -14.66 6.46 39.20
N TRP A 81 -13.45 7.05 39.29
CA TRP A 81 -12.25 6.35 39.77
C TRP A 81 -12.06 6.46 41.28
N ASP A 82 -12.68 7.46 41.91
CA ASP A 82 -12.58 7.72 43.34
C ASP A 82 -13.63 6.94 44.18
N ASN A 83 -14.37 6.01 43.56
CA ASN A 83 -15.40 5.17 44.18
C ASN A 83 -15.18 3.68 43.86
#